data_AF-A0A2I0J2X4-F1
#
_entry.id   AF-A0A2I0J2X4-F1
#
_cell.length_a   1.000
_cell.length_b   1.000
_cell.length_c   1.000
_cell.angle_alpha   90.00
_cell.angle_beta   90.00
_cell.angle_gamma   90.00
#
_symmetry.space_group_name_H-M   'P 1'
#
loop_
_entity.id
_entity.type
_entity.pdbx_description
1 polymer ?
#
loop_
_entity_poly.entity_id
_entity_poly.type
_entity_poly.pdbx_seq_one_letter_code
_entity_poly.pdbx_strand_id
1 'polypeptide(L)'
;MGKKAAVLGACVAVAAAAGAAVLVRKQMKKSGKWARAMGIVREFQDQCDSPIGKLRHVADAMTVEMHAGLASEGGSKLKMIISYVDNLPT
;
A
#
# COMPACT_ATOMS: atom_id res chain seq x y z
N MET A 1 -25.40 -0.20 -59.27
CA MET A 1 -24.78 0.60 -58.19
C MET A 1 -24.68 -0.11 -56.83
N GLY A 2 -25.46 -1.16 -56.54
CA GLY A 2 -25.52 -1.79 -55.20
C GLY A 2 -24.22 -2.44 -54.67
N LYS A 3 -23.31 -2.91 -55.54
CA LYS A 3 -22.05 -3.54 -55.09
C LYS A 3 -21.11 -2.55 -54.39
N LYS A 4 -21.08 -1.28 -54.84
CA LYS A 4 -20.20 -0.25 -54.28
C LYS A 4 -20.67 0.21 -52.89
N ALA A 5 -21.98 0.31 -52.69
CA ALA A 5 -22.59 0.67 -51.41
C ALA A 5 -22.40 -0.43 -50.35
N ALA A 6 -22.51 -1.70 -50.74
CA ALA A 6 -22.28 -2.83 -49.83
C ALA A 6 -20.81 -2.90 -49.35
N VAL A 7 -19.85 -2.66 -50.25
CA VAL A 7 -18.42 -2.63 -49.90
C VAL A 7 -18.10 -1.46 -48.97
N LEU A 8 -18.66 -0.27 -49.22
CA LEU A 8 -18.45 0.89 -48.36
C LEU A 8 -19.06 0.69 -46.96
N GLY A 9 -20.26 0.11 -46.88
CA GLY A 9 -20.91 -0.23 -45.61
C GLY A 9 -20.14 -1.27 -44.79
N ALA A 10 -19.60 -2.30 -45.45
CA ALA A 10 -18.78 -3.32 -44.80
C ALA A 10 -17.48 -2.74 -44.21
N CYS A 11 -16.79 -1.86 -44.94
CA CYS A 11 -15.55 -1.23 -44.45
C CYS A 11 -15.77 -0.36 -43.20
N VAL A 12 -16.86 0.39 -43.14
CA VAL A 12 -17.18 1.25 -41.99
C VAL A 12 -17.52 0.42 -40.74
N ALA A 13 -18.28 -0.66 -40.90
CA ALA A 13 -18.63 -1.56 -39.79
C ALA A 13 -17.38 -2.24 -39.18
N VAL A 14 -16.45 -2.69 -40.02
CA VAL A 14 -15.18 -3.31 -39.56
C VAL A 14 -14.29 -2.29 -38.84
N ALA A 15 -14.21 -1.06 -39.35
CA ALA A 15 -13.44 0.01 -38.70
C ALA A 15 -14.01 0.39 -37.31
N ALA A 16 -15.35 0.47 -37.19
CA ALA A 16 -16.01 0.75 -35.92
C ALA A 16 -15.81 -0.37 -34.89
N ALA A 17 -15.94 -1.64 -35.31
CA ALA A 17 -15.71 -2.79 -34.44
C ALA A 17 -14.25 -2.88 -33.97
N ALA A 18 -13.29 -2.61 -34.86
CA ALA A 18 -11.87 -2.55 -34.50
C ALA A 18 -11.57 -1.40 -33.51
N GLY A 19 -12.17 -0.23 -33.72
CA GLY A 19 -12.06 0.92 -32.81
C GLY A 19 -12.60 0.60 -31.41
N ALA A 20 -13.80 0.01 -31.32
CA ALA A 20 -14.39 -0.43 -30.05
C ALA A 20 -13.50 -1.48 -29.34
N ALA A 21 -12.99 -2.46 -30.08
CA ALA A 21 -12.09 -3.48 -29.51
C ALA A 21 -10.79 -2.88 -28.95
N VAL A 22 -10.21 -1.87 -29.61
CA VAL A 22 -9.00 -1.18 -29.13
C VAL A 22 -9.29 -0.37 -27.87
N LEU A 23 -10.43 0.33 -27.81
CA LEU A 23 -10.84 1.09 -26.62
C LEU A 23 -11.08 0.17 -25.43
N VAL A 24 -11.81 -0.94 -25.62
CA VAL A 24 -12.03 -1.96 -24.58
C VAL A 24 -10.69 -2.53 -24.11
N ARG A 25 -9.78 -2.90 -25.02
CA ARG A 25 -8.44 -3.39 -24.63
C ARG A 25 -7.63 -2.35 -23.85
N LYS A 26 -7.66 -1.07 -24.24
CA LYS A 26 -6.99 0.01 -23.50
C LYS A 26 -7.62 0.22 -22.12
N GLN A 27 -8.94 0.18 -22.02
CA GLN A 27 -9.67 0.31 -20.76
C GLN A 27 -9.34 -0.87 -19.83
N MET A 28 -9.38 -2.10 -20.33
CA MET A 28 -9.01 -3.30 -19.56
C MET A 28 -7.55 -3.23 -19.08
N LYS A 29 -6.61 -2.81 -19.93
CA LYS A 29 -5.21 -2.61 -19.52
C LYS A 29 -5.07 -1.54 -18.44
N LYS A 30 -5.76 -0.40 -18.56
CA LYS A 30 -5.77 0.64 -17.51
C LYS A 30 -6.37 0.09 -16.22
N SER A 31 -7.52 -0.61 -16.29
CA SER A 31 -8.19 -1.22 -15.15
C SER A 31 -7.30 -2.26 -14.45
N GLY A 32 -6.56 -3.08 -15.21
CA GLY A 32 -5.63 -4.06 -14.64
C GLY A 32 -4.46 -3.40 -13.89
N LYS A 33 -3.91 -2.29 -14.42
CA LYS A 33 -2.89 -1.50 -13.72
C LYS A 33 -3.42 -0.91 -12.41
N TRP A 34 -4.65 -0.38 -12.43
CA TRP A 34 -5.31 0.14 -11.24
C TRP A 34 -5.61 -0.96 -10.21
N ALA A 35 -6.06 -2.14 -10.64
CA ALA A 35 -6.29 -3.27 -9.75
C ALA A 35 -4.99 -3.71 -9.05
N ARG A 36 -3.87 -3.76 -9.78
CA ARG A 36 -2.56 -4.06 -9.18
C ARG A 36 -2.13 -3.00 -8.18
N ALA A 37 -2.28 -1.72 -8.52
CA ALA A 37 -1.94 -0.61 -7.61
C ALA A 37 -2.79 -0.66 -6.32
N MET A 38 -4.10 -0.91 -6.45
CA MET A 38 -4.99 -1.09 -5.30
C MET A 38 -4.63 -2.30 -4.45
N GLY A 39 -4.16 -3.38 -5.07
CA GLY A 39 -3.63 -4.54 -4.35
C GLY A 39 -2.43 -4.17 -3.47
N ILE A 40 -1.48 -3.40 -4.01
CA ILE A 40 -0.30 -2.92 -3.25
C ILE A 40 -0.74 -2.02 -2.08
N VAL A 41 -1.66 -1.09 -2.32
CA VAL A 41 -2.14 -0.16 -1.29
C VAL A 41 -2.87 -0.91 -0.18
N ARG A 42 -3.66 -1.95 -0.50
CA ARG A 42 -4.33 -2.78 0.51
C ARG A 42 -3.33 -3.55 1.36
N GLU A 43 -2.37 -4.23 0.73
CA GLU A 43 -1.32 -4.92 1.47
C GLU A 43 -0.55 -3.97 2.38
N PHE A 44 -0.20 -2.79 1.87
CA PHE A 44 0.46 -1.76 2.67
C PHE A 44 -0.40 -1.31 3.85
N GLN A 45 -1.70 -1.06 3.63
CA GLN A 45 -2.64 -0.69 4.68
C GLN A 45 -2.72 -1.79 5.76
N ASP A 46 -2.78 -3.05 5.36
CA ASP A 46 -2.89 -4.19 6.27
C ASP A 46 -1.60 -4.37 7.10
N GLN A 47 -0.42 -4.22 6.46
CA GLN A 47 0.87 -4.31 7.15
C GLN A 47 1.12 -3.12 8.08
N CYS A 48 0.69 -1.91 7.70
CA CYS A 48 0.80 -0.71 8.52
C CYS A 48 -0.31 -0.56 9.56
N ASP A 49 -1.33 -1.40 9.53
CA ASP A 49 -2.42 -1.31 10.49
C ASP A 49 -1.91 -1.50 11.91
N SER A 50 -2.32 -0.60 12.80
CA SER A 50 -1.85 -0.53 14.19
C SER A 50 -3.04 -0.45 15.14
N PRO A 51 -3.84 -1.54 15.20
CA PRO A 51 -4.97 -1.59 16.12
C PRO A 51 -4.47 -1.52 17.57
N ILE A 52 -5.32 -1.03 18.47
CA ILE A 52 -4.96 -0.79 19.87
C ILE A 52 -4.35 -2.02 20.57
N GLY A 53 -4.79 -3.23 20.22
CA GLY A 53 -4.20 -4.47 20.75
C GLY A 53 -2.73 -4.66 20.36
N LYS A 54 -2.37 -4.38 19.10
CA LYS A 54 -0.98 -4.42 18.64
C LYS A 54 -0.13 -3.35 19.34
N LEU A 55 -0.69 -2.14 19.51
CA LEU A 55 -0.02 -1.05 20.23
C LEU A 55 0.25 -1.39 21.71
N ARG A 56 -0.69 -2.08 22.37
CA ARG A 56 -0.47 -2.59 23.73
C ARG A 56 0.70 -3.56 23.80
N HIS A 57 0.79 -4.52 22.88
CA HIS A 57 1.94 -5.42 22.80
C HIS A 57 3.27 -4.67 22.59
N VAL A 58 3.27 -3.61 21.77
CA VAL A 58 4.45 -2.76 21.60
C VAL A 58 4.83 -2.05 22.90
N ALA A 59 3.86 -1.50 23.63
CA ALA A 59 4.08 -0.84 24.92
C ALA A 59 4.58 -1.81 26.01
N ASP A 60 4.02 -3.02 26.05
CA ASP A 60 4.46 -4.07 26.97
C ASP A 60 5.91 -4.48 26.68
N ALA A 61 6.24 -4.72 25.41
CA ALA A 61 7.61 -5.02 24.98
C ALA A 61 8.59 -3.88 25.30
N MET A 62 8.17 -2.62 25.10
CA MET A 62 8.98 -1.45 25.47
C MET A 62 9.25 -1.40 26.96
N THR A 63 8.25 -1.71 27.79
CA THR A 63 8.39 -1.75 29.24
C THR A 63 9.39 -2.84 29.66
N VAL A 64 9.36 -4.02 29.04
CA VAL A 64 10.34 -5.09 29.28
C VAL A 64 11.76 -4.64 28.94
N GLU A 65 11.96 -4.03 27.77
CA GLU A 65 13.29 -3.50 27.38
C GLU A 65 13.78 -2.41 28.34
N MET A 66 12.90 -1.51 28.81
CA MET A 66 13.26 -0.50 29.79
C MET A 66 13.76 -1.12 31.10
N HIS A 67 13.07 -2.14 31.62
CA HIS A 67 13.50 -2.85 32.82
C HIS A 67 14.87 -3.52 32.62
N ALA A 68 15.05 -4.19 31.48
CA ALA A 68 16.32 -4.86 31.16
C ALA A 68 17.48 -3.85 30.99
N GLY A 69 17.24 -2.69 30.37
CA GLY A 69 18.23 -1.63 30.20
C GLY A 69 18.60 -0.92 31.51
N LEU A 70 17.65 -0.81 32.44
CA LEU A 70 17.92 -0.26 33.78
C LEU A 70 18.62 -1.27 34.71
N ALA A 71 18.39 -2.57 34.53
CA ALA A 71 18.97 -3.61 35.37
C ALA A 71 20.48 -3.80 35.12
N SER A 72 20.94 -3.59 33.88
CA SER A 72 22.35 -3.69 33.51
C SER A 72 22.63 -2.87 32.25
N GLU A 73 23.82 -2.26 32.20
CA GLU A 73 24.30 -1.64 30.97
C GLU A 73 24.42 -2.70 29.86
N GLY A 74 23.88 -2.39 28.69
CA GLY A 74 23.77 -3.34 27.57
C GLY A 74 22.73 -4.45 27.75
N GLY A 75 21.93 -4.45 28.83
CA GLY A 75 20.91 -5.45 29.11
C GLY A 75 19.71 -5.44 28.15
N SER A 76 19.55 -4.38 27.36
CA SER A 76 18.53 -4.25 26.31
C SER A 76 19.04 -3.38 25.16
N LYS A 77 18.26 -3.27 24.07
CA LYS A 77 18.57 -2.30 23.00
C LYS A 77 18.34 -0.84 23.45
N LEU A 78 17.50 -0.63 24.46
CA LEU A 78 17.34 0.66 25.12
C LEU A 78 18.48 0.86 26.12
N LYS A 79 19.34 1.84 25.85
CA LYS A 79 20.55 2.10 26.65
C LYS A 79 20.26 2.60 28.07
N MET A 80 19.09 3.19 28.31
CA MET A 80 18.66 3.74 29.60
C MET A 80 19.78 4.51 30.33
N ILE A 81 20.42 5.44 29.62
CA ILE A 81 21.56 6.20 30.13
C ILE A 81 21.16 7.09 31.32
N ILE A 82 22.01 7.13 32.34
CA ILE A 82 21.84 8.02 33.48
C ILE A 82 22.13 9.46 33.04
N SER A 83 21.15 10.34 33.18
CA SER A 83 21.29 11.76 32.79
C SER A 83 22.11 12.58 33.78
N TYR A 84 22.32 12.09 35.00
CA TYR A 84 22.86 12.82 36.14
C TYR A 84 22.05 14.09 36.52
N VAL A 85 20.84 14.21 36.00
CA VAL A 85 19.87 15.23 36.40
C VAL A 85 18.98 14.62 37.47
N ASP A 86 19.20 15.03 38.72
CA ASP A 86 18.43 14.61 39.88
C ASP A 86 17.29 15.60 40.21
N ASN A 87 17.45 16.88 39.87
CA ASN A 87 16.48 17.94 40.10
C ASN A 87 16.03 18.60 38.79
N LEU A 88 14.73 18.55 38.52
CA LEU A 88 14.12 19.30 37.42
C LEU A 88 13.65 20.68 37.90
N PRO A 89 13.64 21.70 37.02
CA PRO A 89 13.02 22.98 37.34
C PRO A 89 11.53 22.80 37.67
N THR A 90 11.07 23.47 38.72
CA THR A 90 9.65 23.61 39.08
C THR A 90 9.01 24.82 38.45
#